data_AF-A0A2A2EHC8-F1
#
_entry.id   AF-A0A2A2EHC8-F1
#
_cell.length_a   1.000
_cell.length_b   1.000
_cell.length_c   1.000
_cell.angle_alpha   90.00
_cell.angle_beta   90.00
_cell.angle_gamma   90.00
#
_symmetry.space_group_name_H-M   'P 1'
#
loop_
_entity.id
_entity.type
_entity.pdbx_description
1 polymer ?
#
loop_
_entity_poly.entity_id
_entity_poly.type
_entity_poly.pdbx_seq_one_letter_code
_entity_poly.pdbx_strand_id
1 'polypeptide(L)'
;MGYILAFCLAAFFALSFAALAAPFLFMGLIVVVIVSFCIGIVKGFGRYYQALVSVYGKAVGVTLGVVLTFVWLLALAGIVALVTIAMTHSAGVMY
;
A
#
# COMPACT_ATOMS: atom_id res chain seq x y z
N MET A 1 5.86 -39.55 30.75
CA MET A 1 5.09 -38.30 30.93
C MET A 1 5.92 -37.03 30.74
N GLY A 2 7.20 -36.96 31.15
CA GLY A 2 8.03 -35.75 30.99
C GLY A 2 8.30 -35.29 29.55
N TYR A 3 8.46 -36.20 28.60
CA TYR A 3 8.78 -35.86 27.19
C TYR A 3 7.62 -35.17 26.46
N ILE A 4 6.38 -35.58 26.75
CA ILE A 4 5.17 -34.97 26.19
C ILE A 4 5.00 -33.55 26.75
N LEU A 5 5.26 -33.37 28.05
CA LEU A 5 5.18 -32.07 28.70
C LEU A 5 6.24 -31.09 28.15
N ALA A 6 7.47 -31.56 27.93
CA ALA A 6 8.54 -30.78 27.32
C ALA A 6 8.24 -30.39 25.86
N PHE A 7 7.64 -31.31 25.08
CA PHE A 7 7.21 -31.03 23.72
C PHE A 7 6.08 -29.98 23.66
N CYS A 8 5.08 -30.11 24.54
CA CYS A 8 4.01 -29.11 24.65
C CYS A 8 4.53 -27.74 25.07
N LEU A 9 5.49 -27.69 26.01
CA LEU A 9 6.12 -26.43 26.44
C LEU A 9 6.89 -25.78 25.28
N ALA A 10 7.70 -26.56 24.55
CA ALA A 10 8.45 -26.08 23.39
C ALA A 10 7.54 -25.57 22.27
N ALA A 11 6.44 -26.28 21.99
CA ALA A 11 5.44 -25.84 21.01
C ALA A 11 4.78 -24.51 21.43
N PHE A 12 4.47 -24.34 22.71
CA PHE A 12 3.88 -23.11 23.24
C PHE A 12 4.84 -21.92 23.12
N PHE A 13 6.14 -22.11 23.42
CA PHE A 13 7.15 -21.08 23.24
C PHE A 13 7.37 -20.73 21.75
N ALA A 14 7.39 -21.72 20.85
CA ALA A 14 7.52 -21.49 19.42
C ALA A 14 6.31 -20.71 18.85
N LEU A 15 5.09 -21.08 19.23
CA LEU A 15 3.87 -20.38 18.84
C LEU A 15 3.82 -18.95 19.41
N SER A 16 4.29 -18.74 20.63
CA SER A 16 4.35 -17.41 21.26
C SER A 16 5.36 -16.50 20.57
N PHE A 17 6.54 -17.02 20.19
CA PHE A 17 7.53 -16.27 19.41
C PHE A 17 7.05 -15.97 17.98
N ALA A 18 6.36 -16.92 17.33
CA ALA A 18 5.76 -16.71 16.02
C ALA A 18 4.67 -15.63 16.07
N ALA A 19 3.82 -15.62 17.11
CA ALA A 19 2.82 -14.59 17.33
C ALA A 19 3.44 -13.21 17.59
N LEU A 20 4.59 -13.15 18.28
CA LEU A 20 5.34 -11.90 18.50
C LEU A 20 6.00 -11.38 17.23
N ALA A 21 6.49 -12.27 16.35
CA ALA A 21 7.16 -11.90 15.10
C ALA A 21 6.18 -11.56 13.97
N ALA A 22 4.98 -12.15 13.98
CA ALA A 22 3.94 -11.92 12.98
C ALA A 22 3.60 -10.44 12.72
N PRO A 23 3.39 -9.57 13.73
CA PRO A 23 3.11 -8.15 13.47
C PRO A 23 4.29 -7.43 12.80
N PHE A 24 5.55 -7.79 13.11
CA PHE A 24 6.73 -7.20 12.46
C PHE A 24 6.88 -7.65 11.02
N LEU A 25 6.62 -8.93 10.74
CA LEU A 25 6.61 -9.46 9.38
C LEU A 25 5.49 -8.82 8.54
N PHE A 26 4.31 -8.64 9.13
CA PHE A 26 3.18 -7.97 8.47
C PHE A 26 3.49 -6.49 8.17
N MET A 27 4.05 -5.76 9.15
CA MET A 27 4.49 -4.37 8.93
C MET A 27 5.58 -4.27 7.87
N GLY A 28 6.55 -5.18 7.86
CA GLY A 28 7.57 -5.25 6.81
C GLY A 28 6.97 -5.47 5.42
N LEU A 29 5.98 -6.36 5.31
CA LEU A 29 5.29 -6.66 4.06
C LEU A 29 4.48 -5.45 3.57
N ILE A 30 3.78 -4.74 4.46
CA ILE A 30 3.09 -3.49 4.14
C ILE A 30 4.08 -2.46 3.57
N VAL A 31 5.21 -2.25 4.23
CA VAL A 31 6.23 -1.29 3.78
C VAL A 31 6.76 -1.67 2.39
N VAL A 32 7.06 -2.95 2.15
CA VAL A 32 7.53 -3.43 0.84
C VAL A 32 6.49 -3.20 -0.25
N VAL A 33 5.21 -3.43 0.03
CA VAL A 33 4.12 -3.18 -0.93
C VAL A 33 4.01 -1.69 -1.25
N ILE A 34 4.03 -0.82 -0.23
CA ILE A 34 3.97 0.65 -0.41
C ILE A 34 5.16 1.14 -1.23
N VAL A 35 6.39 0.72 -0.88
CA VAL A 35 7.60 1.14 -1.59
C VAL A 35 7.58 0.67 -3.04
N SER A 36 7.19 -0.59 -3.28
CA SER A 36 7.09 -1.15 -4.65
C SER A 36 6.05 -0.40 -5.48
N PHE A 37 4.91 -0.05 -4.88
CA PHE A 37 3.88 0.76 -5.51
C PHE A 37 4.38 2.17 -5.86
N CYS A 38 5.08 2.84 -4.94
CA CYS A 38 5.69 4.15 -5.18
C CYS A 38 6.70 4.12 -6.33
N ILE A 39 7.58 3.11 -6.37
CA ILE A 39 8.55 2.94 -7.47
C ILE A 39 7.83 2.71 -8.81
N GLY A 40 6.78 1.88 -8.81
CA GLY A 40 5.96 1.62 -9.99
C GLY A 40 5.30 2.89 -10.53
N ILE A 41 4.69 3.69 -9.65
CA ILE A 41 4.11 5.00 -9.96
C ILE A 41 5.15 5.91 -10.60
N VAL A 42 6.30 6.13 -9.96
CA VAL A 42 7.32 7.07 -10.46
C VAL A 42 7.82 6.67 -11.84
N LYS A 43 8.09 5.37 -12.06
CA LYS A 43 8.50 4.86 -13.38
C LYS A 43 7.41 5.01 -14.43
N GLY A 44 6.16 4.75 -14.07
CA GLY A 44 5.00 4.91 -14.95
C GLY A 44 4.79 6.35 -15.39
N PHE A 45 4.77 7.28 -14.43
CA PHE A 45 4.65 8.72 -14.70
C PHE A 45 5.83 9.23 -15.53
N GLY A 46 7.07 8.84 -15.23
CA GLY A 46 8.23 9.25 -16.02
C GLY A 46 8.10 8.91 -17.52
N ARG A 47 7.67 7.68 -17.84
CA ARG A 47 7.42 7.26 -19.24
C ARG A 47 6.24 8.00 -19.87
N TYR A 48 5.18 8.22 -19.11
CA TYR A 48 4.01 8.98 -19.55
C TYR A 48 4.36 10.44 -19.92
N TYR A 49 5.13 11.12 -19.07
CA TYR A 49 5.60 12.47 -19.35
C TYR A 49 6.53 12.51 -20.58
N GLN A 50 7.42 11.52 -20.73
CA GLN A 50 8.27 11.43 -21.93
C GLN A 50 7.44 11.26 -23.20
N ALA A 51 6.38 10.44 -23.17
CA ALA A 51 5.47 10.27 -24.30
C ALA A 51 4.66 11.55 -24.62
N LEU A 52 4.22 12.28 -23.59
CA LEU A 52 3.52 13.56 -23.80
C LEU A 52 4.45 14.63 -24.40
N VAL A 53 5.69 14.69 -23.93
CA VAL A 53 6.70 15.64 -24.43
C VAL A 53 7.08 15.35 -25.88
N SER A 54 7.13 14.07 -26.29
CA SER A 54 7.44 13.72 -27.68
C SER A 54 6.32 14.04 -28.66
N VAL A 55 5.05 14.01 -28.22
CA VAL A 55 3.88 14.27 -29.07
C VAL A 55 3.52 15.77 -29.13
N TYR A 56 3.48 16.46 -27.99
CA TYR A 56 2.97 17.84 -27.89
C TYR A 56 4.06 18.90 -27.74
N GLY A 57 5.33 18.49 -27.62
CA GLY A 57 6.44 19.37 -27.33
C GLY A 57 6.59 19.66 -25.83
N LYS A 58 7.78 20.15 -25.45
CA LYS A 58 8.23 20.19 -24.05
C LYS A 58 7.36 21.04 -23.13
N ALA A 59 6.91 22.21 -23.60
CA ALA A 59 6.10 23.11 -22.78
C ALA A 59 4.69 22.56 -22.53
N VAL A 60 4.00 22.13 -23.59
CA VAL A 60 2.60 21.66 -23.56
C VAL A 60 2.49 20.26 -22.94
N GLY A 61 3.43 19.37 -23.26
CA GLY A 61 3.44 18.00 -22.71
C GLY A 61 3.62 17.97 -21.20
N VAL A 62 4.45 18.86 -20.63
CA VAL A 62 4.60 18.97 -19.16
C VAL A 62 3.35 19.53 -18.51
N THR A 63 2.73 20.58 -19.08
CA THR A 63 1.50 21.15 -18.50
C THR A 63 0.34 20.15 -18.53
N LEU A 64 0.12 19.47 -19.65
CA LEU A 64 -0.89 18.41 -19.76
C LEU A 64 -0.61 17.26 -18.79
N GLY A 65 0.65 16.84 -18.67
CA GLY A 65 1.04 15.80 -17.72
C GLY A 65 0.72 16.20 -16.27
N VAL A 66 1.04 17.44 -15.87
CA VAL A 66 0.77 17.94 -14.50
C VAL A 66 -0.72 18.00 -14.23
N VAL A 67 -1.51 18.54 -15.16
CA VAL A 67 -2.98 18.64 -15.01
C VAL A 67 -3.60 17.25 -14.90
N LEU A 68 -3.23 16.31 -15.77
CA LEU A 68 -3.73 14.94 -15.73
C LEU A 68 -3.31 14.21 -14.44
N THR A 69 -2.08 14.45 -13.96
CA THR A 69 -1.62 13.89 -12.68
C THR A 69 -2.42 14.46 -11.50
N PHE A 70 -2.71 15.76 -11.50
CA PHE A 70 -3.54 16.40 -10.48
C PHE A 70 -4.96 15.85 -10.45
N VAL A 71 -5.60 15.73 -11.61
CA VAL A 71 -6.95 15.16 -11.74
C VAL A 71 -6.96 13.71 -11.25
N TRP A 72 -5.95 12.92 -11.63
CA TRP A 72 -5.82 11.54 -11.18
C TRP A 72 -5.66 11.43 -9.67
N LEU A 73 -4.81 12.26 -9.03
CA LEU A 73 -4.66 12.30 -7.58
C LEU A 73 -5.97 12.71 -6.87
N LEU A 74 -6.69 13.68 -7.43
CA LEU A 74 -7.95 14.16 -6.86
C LEU A 74 -9.04 13.08 -6.94
N ALA A 75 -9.11 12.35 -8.06
CA ALA A 75 -9.98 11.18 -8.20
C ALA A 75 -9.61 10.06 -7.22
N LEU A 76 -8.32 9.80 -7.02
CA LEU A 76 -7.82 8.78 -6.10
C LEU A 76 -8.14 9.14 -4.65
N ALA A 77 -7.99 10.41 -4.26
CA ALA A 77 -8.42 10.91 -2.96
C ALA A 77 -9.93 10.74 -2.74
N GLY A 78 -10.76 11.00 -3.77
CA GLY A 78 -12.20 10.77 -3.72
C GLY A 78 -12.58 9.30 -3.52
N ILE A 79 -11.93 8.39 -4.24
CA ILE A 79 -12.13 6.94 -4.09
C ILE A 79 -11.73 6.50 -2.67
N VAL A 80 -10.56 6.94 -2.19
CA VAL A 80 -10.10 6.62 -0.83
C VAL A 80 -11.11 7.12 0.20
N ALA A 81 -11.61 8.35 0.08
CA ALA A 81 -12.63 8.89 0.99
C ALA A 81 -13.91 8.03 0.99
N LEU A 82 -14.41 7.64 -0.18
CA LEU A 82 -15.60 6.78 -0.29
C LEU A 82 -15.37 5.39 0.33
N VAL A 83 -14.20 4.78 0.10
CA VAL A 83 -13.83 3.49 0.68
C VAL A 83 -13.68 3.60 2.20
N THR A 84 -13.06 4.67 2.71
CA THR A 84 -12.94 4.92 4.15
C THR A 84 -14.30 5.08 4.79
N ILE A 85 -15.20 5.89 4.19
CA ILE A 85 -16.58 6.08 4.67
C ILE A 85 -17.31 4.73 4.72
N ALA A 86 -17.25 3.94 3.64
CA ALA A 86 -17.88 2.62 3.57
C ALA A 86 -17.33 1.66 4.64
N MET A 87 -16.02 1.69 4.89
CA MET A 87 -15.36 0.90 5.94
C MET A 87 -15.78 1.33 7.35
N THR A 88 -15.87 2.65 7.61
CA THR A 88 -16.34 3.16 8.92
C THR A 88 -17.80 2.84 9.20
N HIS A 89 -18.66 2.85 8.18
CA HIS A 89 -20.05 2.37 8.32
C HIS A 89 -20.09 0.86 8.60
N SER A 90 -19.28 0.07 7.90
CA SER A 90 -19.24 -1.40 8.07
C SER A 90 -18.67 -1.82 9.42
N ALA A 91 -17.80 -1.01 10.02
CA ALA A 91 -17.23 -1.24 11.34
C ALA A 91 -18.13 -0.81 12.52
N GLY A 92 -19.32 -0.25 12.24
CA GLY A 92 -20.26 0.19 13.27
C GLY A 92 -19.79 1.39 14.11
N VAL A 93 -18.81 2.16 13.61
CA VAL A 93 -18.25 3.33 14.31
C VAL A 93 -19.06 4.60 14.04
N MET A 94 -19.85 4.63 12.97
CA MET A 94 -20.83 5.69 12.70
C MET A 94 -22.24 5.20 13.04
N TYR A 95 -22.63 5.36 14.31
CA TYR A 95 -24.01 5.46 14.78
C TYR A 95 -24.19 6.78 15.52
#